data_AF-A0A8S2SH25-F1
#
_entry.id   AF-A0A8S2SH25-F1
#
_cell.length_a   1.000
_cell.length_b   1.000
_cell.length_c   1.000
_cell.angle_alpha   90.00
_cell.angle_beta   90.00
_cell.angle_gamma   90.00
#
_symmetry.space_group_name_H-M   'P 1'
#
loop_
_entity.id
_entity.type
_entity.pdbx_description
1 polymer ?
#
loop_
_entity_poly.entity_id
_entity_poly.type
_entity_poly.pdbx_seq_one_letter_code
_entity_poly.pdbx_strand_id
1 'polypeptide(L)'
;SPLSSSGILSDDSSCYHDTLSTSMPMDIGGHETTSQTQHTPLPSTTMSSLPLAGASNTTASTTNFLSSLFLPLNNASNHLQRPQQQIYTNSNGSIASPLAYEQVPFEEASEWCHISYYEMSHRVGEQFRATQPQVVIDGFTDPSNADRFCLGILTNINRTYEINKARTSIGRGVRLYHIRGDVYAECISDNPVFVQSPICNQRFNWHQATVCKIPPTYNLKIFDSADFARTLNNAIRDGYEAVWQLTKMCIIRMSFVKGWGVEYRRQAVTCTPCWVEIHLNGPLKWLDNVLQHMRGPTQSITSVS
;
A
#
# COMPACT_ATOMS: atom_id res chain seq x y z
N SER A 1 -32.05 -40.96 -30.76
CA SER A 1 -31.24 -39.94 -31.46
C SER A 1 -32.15 -38.81 -31.92
N PRO A 2 -31.71 -37.54 -31.94
CA PRO A 2 -31.24 -36.67 -30.83
C PRO A 2 -32.08 -35.34 -30.81
N LEU A 3 -32.13 -34.46 -29.79
CA LEU A 3 -31.24 -33.30 -29.45
C LEU A 3 -32.02 -32.44 -28.39
N SER A 4 -31.52 -32.25 -27.16
CA SER A 4 -30.87 -31.05 -26.58
C SER A 4 -31.65 -29.72 -26.60
N SER A 5 -31.91 -29.14 -25.40
CA SER A 5 -31.40 -27.82 -24.98
C SER A 5 -31.84 -27.48 -23.55
N SER A 6 -30.87 -27.47 -22.65
CA SER A 6 -30.95 -27.01 -21.26
C SER A 6 -30.49 -25.55 -21.18
N GLY A 7 -31.28 -24.70 -20.53
CA GLY A 7 -30.90 -23.34 -20.13
C GLY A 7 -31.27 -23.13 -18.68
N ILE A 8 -30.27 -23.13 -17.80
CA ILE A 8 -30.41 -22.73 -16.39
C ILE A 8 -29.70 -21.39 -16.26
N LEU A 9 -30.48 -20.33 -16.10
CA LEU A 9 -30.03 -19.04 -15.59
C LEU A 9 -29.87 -19.18 -14.07
N SER A 10 -28.64 -19.02 -13.58
CA SER A 10 -28.35 -18.88 -12.16
C SER A 10 -28.47 -17.40 -11.79
N ASP A 11 -29.48 -17.09 -10.99
CA ASP A 11 -29.76 -15.77 -10.40
C ASP A 11 -28.64 -15.33 -9.46
N ASP A 12 -28.10 -14.15 -9.72
CA ASP A 12 -27.11 -13.46 -8.90
C ASP A 12 -27.87 -12.52 -7.94
N SER A 13 -28.35 -13.08 -6.83
CA SER A 13 -29.09 -12.35 -5.80
C SER A 13 -28.60 -12.70 -4.41
N SER A 14 -27.54 -12.02 -3.97
CA SER A 14 -27.16 -11.98 -2.55
C SER A 14 -26.54 -10.63 -2.18
N CYS A 15 -27.38 -9.58 -2.13
CA CYS A 15 -26.99 -8.25 -1.65
C CYS A 15 -28.05 -7.67 -0.71
N TYR A 16 -28.60 -8.49 0.19
CA TYR A 16 -29.47 -8.01 1.27
C TYR A 16 -29.28 -8.87 2.51
N HIS A 17 -28.49 -8.39 3.46
CA HIS A 17 -28.65 -8.76 4.86
C HIS A 17 -28.33 -7.52 5.71
N ASP A 18 -29.35 -7.06 6.45
CA ASP A 18 -29.23 -6.01 7.44
C ASP A 18 -28.60 -6.57 8.72
N THR A 19 -27.64 -5.85 9.30
CA THR A 19 -27.31 -6.00 10.72
C THR A 19 -26.79 -4.68 11.27
N LEU A 20 -27.40 -4.22 12.36
CA LEU A 20 -27.00 -3.01 13.08
C LEU A 20 -25.57 -3.14 13.65
N SER A 21 -24.75 -2.10 13.52
CA SER A 21 -23.85 -1.70 14.61
C SER A 21 -23.21 -0.31 14.43
N THR A 22 -23.24 0.41 15.55
CA THR A 22 -22.30 1.38 16.14
C THR A 22 -21.34 2.15 15.23
N SER A 23 -21.67 3.42 15.02
CA SER A 23 -20.76 4.46 14.52
C SER A 23 -19.57 4.69 15.46
N MET A 24 -18.34 4.74 14.92
CA MET A 24 -17.21 5.37 15.61
C MET A 24 -16.59 6.45 14.71
N PRO A 25 -16.44 7.71 15.18
CA PRO A 25 -15.66 8.71 14.49
C PRO A 25 -14.17 8.53 14.86
N MET A 26 -13.31 8.42 13.85
CA MET A 26 -11.88 8.65 14.05
C MET A 26 -11.60 10.14 13.89
N ASP A 27 -11.49 10.81 15.02
CA ASP A 27 -10.88 12.13 15.16
C ASP A 27 -9.35 11.93 15.09
N ILE A 28 -8.73 12.37 14.00
CA ILE A 28 -7.27 12.42 13.87
C ILE A 28 -6.91 13.90 13.93
N GLY A 29 -6.48 14.31 15.12
CA GLY A 29 -6.16 15.69 15.47
C GLY A 29 -5.08 16.31 14.57
N GLY A 30 -5.42 17.44 13.97
CA GLY A 30 -4.47 18.42 13.46
C GLY A 30 -4.18 19.44 14.55
N HIS A 31 -2.91 19.60 14.92
CA HIS A 31 -2.44 20.69 15.77
C HIS A 31 -2.50 22.00 14.98
N GLU A 32 -3.54 22.83 15.19
CA GLU A 32 -3.52 24.25 14.84
C GLU A 32 -2.76 25.03 15.93
N THR A 33 -1.70 25.73 15.54
CA THR A 33 -1.07 26.75 16.39
C THR A 33 -1.45 28.11 15.83
N THR A 34 -2.44 28.74 16.46
CA THR A 34 -2.85 30.11 16.19
C THR A 34 -1.81 31.08 16.74
N SER A 35 -1.37 32.04 15.93
CA SER A 35 -0.74 33.27 16.41
C SER A 35 -1.08 34.41 15.45
N GLN A 36 -2.01 35.25 15.90
CA GLN A 36 -2.31 36.57 15.32
C GLN A 36 -1.20 37.56 15.67
N THR A 37 -0.85 38.48 14.76
CA THR A 37 -0.67 39.92 15.08
C THR A 37 -0.53 40.79 13.83
N GLN A 38 -0.91 42.05 14.02
CA GLN A 38 -1.34 43.08 13.08
C GLN A 38 -0.23 43.84 12.32
N HIS A 39 -0.68 44.51 11.25
CA HIS A 39 -0.05 45.55 10.44
C HIS A 39 0.64 46.71 11.20
N THR A 40 1.73 47.25 10.60
CA THR A 40 1.90 48.68 10.19
C THR A 40 3.21 48.89 9.39
N PRO A 41 3.37 49.96 8.56
CA PRO A 41 4.32 49.98 7.43
C PRO A 41 5.50 50.97 7.53
N LEU A 42 6.63 50.61 6.87
CA LEU A 42 7.65 51.39 6.08
C LEU A 42 8.32 52.67 6.69
N PRO A 43 9.61 52.96 6.38
CA PRO A 43 9.98 53.43 5.04
C PRO A 43 11.34 52.99 4.46
N SER A 44 11.39 53.21 3.15
CA SER A 44 12.38 52.96 2.11
C SER A 44 13.74 53.65 2.30
N THR A 45 14.83 53.03 1.80
CA THR A 45 16.03 53.75 1.35
C THR A 45 16.71 53.01 0.18
N THR A 46 16.46 53.55 -1.01
CA THR A 46 17.30 53.74 -2.21
C THR A 46 18.50 52.82 -2.57
N MET A 47 18.47 52.39 -3.85
CA MET A 47 19.55 52.37 -4.88
C MET A 47 20.72 51.39 -4.62
N SER A 48 21.22 50.57 -5.55
CA SER A 48 21.58 50.84 -6.95
C SER A 48 21.84 49.54 -7.73
N SER A 49 21.81 49.69 -9.05
CA SER A 49 22.02 48.78 -10.18
C SER A 49 23.37 48.01 -10.30
N LEU A 50 23.28 46.75 -10.79
CA LEU A 50 24.00 46.02 -11.89
C LEU A 50 25.53 46.23 -12.11
N PRO A 51 26.31 45.28 -12.72
CA PRO A 51 25.91 44.35 -13.77
C PRO A 51 26.54 42.93 -13.79
N LEU A 52 26.13 42.21 -14.84
CA LEU A 52 26.43 40.86 -15.35
C LEU A 52 27.82 40.72 -16.02
N ALA A 53 28.51 39.60 -15.79
CA ALA A 53 29.40 38.83 -16.70
C ALA A 53 30.03 37.69 -15.86
N GLY A 54 30.32 36.46 -16.28
CA GLY A 54 30.44 35.82 -17.59
C GLY A 54 31.60 34.82 -17.50
N ALA A 55 31.41 33.60 -18.01
CA ALA A 55 32.40 32.51 -18.24
C ALA A 55 33.03 31.85 -16.98
N SER A 56 33.58 30.64 -16.98
CA SER A 56 33.46 29.38 -17.75
C SER A 56 34.32 28.36 -16.99
N ASN A 57 33.94 27.07 -17.03
CA ASN A 57 34.77 25.85 -16.87
C ASN A 57 35.75 25.73 -15.66
N THR A 58 35.58 24.67 -14.85
CA THR A 58 36.43 23.46 -14.86
C THR A 58 36.19 22.57 -13.63
N THR A 59 36.16 21.26 -13.90
CA THR A 59 36.52 20.09 -13.08
C THR A 59 36.93 20.27 -11.60
N ALA A 60 36.35 19.49 -10.69
CA ALA A 60 37.08 18.52 -9.84
C ALA A 60 36.17 17.81 -8.83
N SER A 61 36.59 16.59 -8.53
CA SER A 61 36.01 15.55 -7.70
C SER A 61 35.87 15.85 -6.21
N THR A 62 35.00 15.06 -5.57
CA THR A 62 35.09 14.50 -4.19
C THR A 62 35.28 15.46 -3.01
N THR A 63 34.37 15.42 -2.02
CA THR A 63 34.61 14.76 -0.71
C THR A 63 33.52 15.10 0.31
N ASN A 64 33.26 14.11 1.17
CA ASN A 64 32.43 14.16 2.36
C ASN A 64 32.85 15.25 3.35
N PHE A 65 31.87 15.90 3.98
CA PHE A 65 31.99 16.59 5.28
C PHE A 65 30.80 16.15 6.15
N LEU A 66 31.05 15.33 7.17
CA LEU A 66 31.24 15.70 8.59
C LEU A 66 29.99 16.39 9.17
N SER A 67 29.18 15.72 10.00
CA SER A 67 29.46 15.31 11.39
C SER A 67 29.83 16.48 12.29
N SER A 68 28.86 16.96 13.08
CA SER A 68 28.95 17.13 14.54
C SER A 68 27.87 18.10 15.02
N LEU A 69 27.25 17.81 16.17
CA LEU A 69 27.28 18.69 17.32
C LEU A 69 27.00 17.85 18.58
N PHE A 70 27.81 18.15 19.60
CA PHE A 70 28.05 17.39 20.82
C PHE A 70 27.08 17.74 21.97
N LEU A 71 27.17 16.88 23.00
CA LEU A 71 26.48 16.73 24.31
C LEU A 71 26.51 17.96 25.26
N PRO A 72 25.97 17.85 26.50
CA PRO A 72 26.87 17.42 27.57
C PRO A 72 26.34 16.38 28.59
N LEU A 73 27.35 15.82 29.28
CA LEU A 73 27.45 14.75 30.29
C LEU A 73 26.42 14.70 31.44
N ASN A 74 26.20 13.48 31.94
CA ASN A 74 26.47 13.21 33.36
C ASN A 74 26.96 11.77 33.61
N ASN A 75 27.92 11.64 34.53
CA ASN A 75 28.80 10.51 34.75
C ASN A 75 28.33 9.68 35.97
N ALA A 76 28.25 8.35 35.86
CA ALA A 76 28.39 7.44 37.00
C ALA A 76 28.69 6.02 36.53
N SER A 77 29.83 5.52 37.00
CA SER A 77 30.43 4.22 36.76
C SER A 77 29.50 3.03 37.05
N ASN A 78 29.52 2.01 36.18
CA ASN A 78 29.64 0.62 36.62
C ASN A 78 30.07 -0.29 35.46
N HIS A 79 31.17 -0.97 35.70
CA HIS A 79 31.88 -1.91 34.85
C HIS A 79 31.25 -3.30 35.01
N LEU A 80 30.76 -3.93 33.95
CA LEU A 80 30.50 -5.37 33.93
C LEU A 80 30.81 -5.97 32.55
N GLN A 81 31.69 -6.96 32.61
CA GLN A 81 32.36 -7.65 31.50
C GLN A 81 31.41 -8.42 30.57
N ARG A 82 31.79 -8.45 29.28
CA ARG A 82 31.36 -9.49 28.32
C ARG A 82 31.83 -10.86 28.80
N PRO A 83 30.98 -11.90 28.87
CA PRO A 83 31.47 -13.26 29.02
C PRO A 83 32.04 -13.76 27.69
N GLN A 84 33.29 -14.22 27.75
CA GLN A 84 33.95 -15.00 26.72
C GLN A 84 33.23 -16.35 26.55
N GLN A 85 33.05 -16.78 25.29
CA GLN A 85 32.56 -18.11 24.95
C GLN A 85 33.61 -19.16 25.34
N GLN A 86 33.23 -20.09 26.22
CA GLN A 86 34.02 -21.30 26.50
C GLN A 86 33.73 -22.37 25.45
N ILE A 87 34.77 -22.83 24.77
CA ILE A 87 34.74 -23.97 23.85
C ILE A 87 34.75 -25.25 24.69
N TYR A 88 33.67 -26.03 24.65
CA TYR A 88 33.67 -27.42 25.10
C TYR A 88 33.85 -28.32 23.87
N THR A 89 34.99 -29.00 23.80
CA THR A 89 35.20 -30.11 22.86
C THR A 89 34.49 -31.35 23.40
N ASN A 90 33.61 -31.95 22.60
CA ASN A 90 33.29 -33.37 22.75
C ASN A 90 33.08 -34.03 21.39
N SER A 91 33.72 -35.18 21.24
CA SER A 91 33.73 -36.07 20.10
C SER A 91 32.42 -36.86 19.95
N ASN A 92 32.07 -37.12 18.69
CA ASN A 92 30.99 -38.01 18.20
C ASN A 92 29.55 -37.51 18.34
N GLY A 93 28.89 -37.39 17.19
CA GLY A 93 27.44 -37.23 17.07
C GLY A 93 27.09 -36.03 16.21
N SER A 94 26.80 -36.28 14.94
CA SER A 94 26.16 -35.38 14.00
C SER A 94 24.91 -34.72 14.63
N ILE A 95 25.03 -33.45 15.01
CA ILE A 95 23.90 -32.59 15.34
C ILE A 95 23.53 -31.86 14.05
N ALA A 96 22.45 -32.30 13.42
CA ALA A 96 21.79 -31.52 12.39
C ALA A 96 21.38 -30.18 13.03
N SER A 97 21.93 -29.09 12.53
CA SER A 97 21.56 -27.72 12.90
C SER A 97 20.03 -27.58 12.80
N PRO A 98 19.35 -26.98 13.79
CA PRO A 98 17.96 -26.61 13.59
C PRO A 98 17.92 -25.63 12.42
N LEU A 99 17.07 -25.89 11.43
CA LEU A 99 16.85 -25.07 10.24
C LEU A 99 16.99 -23.59 10.58
N ALA A 100 18.18 -23.04 10.31
CA ALA A 100 18.39 -21.61 10.33
C ALA A 100 17.59 -21.13 9.12
N TYR A 101 16.38 -20.62 9.37
CA TYR A 101 15.64 -19.85 8.39
C TYR A 101 16.48 -18.61 8.15
N GLU A 102 17.44 -18.72 7.23
CA GLU A 102 18.29 -17.63 6.80
C GLU A 102 17.34 -16.50 6.42
N GLN A 103 17.47 -15.34 7.09
CA GLN A 103 16.56 -14.22 6.89
C GLN A 103 16.57 -13.88 5.40
N VAL A 104 15.50 -14.25 4.69
CA VAL A 104 15.41 -14.03 3.25
C VAL A 104 15.49 -12.52 3.01
N PRO A 105 16.54 -12.03 2.33
CA PRO A 105 16.71 -10.61 2.11
C PRO A 105 15.57 -10.09 1.20
N PHE A 106 14.97 -8.97 1.59
CA PHE A 106 14.02 -8.24 0.77
C PHE A 106 14.77 -7.60 -0.41
N GLU A 107 14.38 -7.92 -1.64
CA GLU A 107 14.91 -7.30 -2.85
C GLU A 107 13.82 -6.44 -3.50
N GLU A 108 14.12 -5.16 -3.70
CA GLU A 108 13.17 -4.18 -4.24
C GLU A 108 12.87 -4.52 -5.71
N ALA A 109 11.59 -4.74 -6.04
CA ALA A 109 11.17 -5.07 -7.40
C ALA A 109 11.27 -3.83 -8.31
N SER A 110 11.69 -4.01 -9.57
CA SER A 110 11.73 -2.93 -10.58
C SER A 110 10.36 -2.28 -10.80
N GLU A 111 9.30 -3.05 -10.59
CA GLU A 111 7.91 -2.61 -10.52
C GLU A 111 7.43 -2.84 -9.08
N TRP A 112 7.19 -1.79 -8.30
CA TRP A 112 6.84 -1.96 -6.87
C TRP A 112 5.38 -2.35 -6.67
N CYS A 113 4.49 -1.98 -7.59
CA CYS A 113 3.11 -2.48 -7.61
C CYS A 113 2.52 -2.61 -9.02
N HIS A 114 1.48 -3.42 -9.11
CA HIS A 114 0.60 -3.49 -10.27
C HIS A 114 -0.82 -3.08 -9.92
N ILE A 115 -1.48 -2.36 -10.81
CA ILE A 115 -2.80 -1.79 -10.56
C ILE A 115 -3.76 -2.23 -11.66
N SER A 116 -4.84 -2.90 -11.29
CA SER A 116 -5.92 -3.30 -12.19
C SER A 116 -7.18 -2.49 -11.91
N TYR A 117 -7.78 -1.90 -12.94
CA TYR A 117 -9.02 -1.14 -12.82
C TYR A 117 -10.25 -2.02 -13.13
N TYR A 118 -11.32 -1.77 -12.38
CA TYR A 118 -12.58 -2.49 -12.46
C TYR A 118 -13.76 -1.52 -12.47
N GLU A 119 -14.76 -1.89 -13.25
CA GLU A 119 -16.10 -1.31 -13.24
C GLU A 119 -17.09 -2.41 -12.80
N MET A 120 -17.65 -2.29 -11.60
CA MET A 120 -18.38 -3.38 -10.93
C MET A 120 -17.53 -4.67 -10.84
N SER A 121 -18.01 -5.79 -11.37
CA SER A 121 -17.28 -7.07 -11.40
C SER A 121 -16.34 -7.23 -12.62
N HIS A 122 -16.30 -6.26 -13.54
CA HIS A 122 -15.57 -6.40 -14.80
C HIS A 122 -14.24 -5.66 -14.77
N ARG A 123 -13.17 -6.36 -15.16
CA ARG A 123 -11.86 -5.75 -15.37
C ARG A 123 -11.87 -4.90 -16.64
N VAL A 124 -11.36 -3.67 -16.56
CA VAL A 124 -11.38 -2.71 -17.68
C VAL A 124 -9.97 -2.19 -17.93
N GLY A 125 -9.50 -2.34 -19.18
CA GLY A 125 -8.17 -1.88 -19.59
C GLY A 125 -7.03 -2.82 -19.22
N GLU A 126 -5.81 -2.38 -19.55
CA GLU A 126 -4.59 -3.09 -19.22
C GLU A 126 -4.17 -2.87 -17.76
N GLN A 127 -3.33 -3.77 -17.24
CA GLN A 127 -2.75 -3.59 -15.91
C GLN A 127 -1.69 -2.49 -15.97
N PHE A 128 -1.77 -1.52 -15.06
CA PHE A 128 -0.72 -0.53 -14.92
C PHE A 128 0.43 -1.07 -14.07
N ARG A 129 1.67 -0.79 -14.49
CA ARG A 129 2.89 -1.26 -13.82
C ARG A 129 3.66 -0.06 -13.27
N ALA A 130 3.68 0.09 -11.95
CA ALA A 130 4.31 1.24 -11.32
C ALA A 130 5.81 0.97 -11.09
N THR A 131 6.66 1.71 -11.79
CA THR A 131 8.12 1.69 -11.62
C THR A 131 8.61 2.90 -10.82
N GLN A 132 8.00 4.07 -11.02
CA GLN A 132 8.31 5.26 -10.24
C GLN A 132 7.76 5.17 -8.81
N PRO A 133 8.45 5.76 -7.81
CA PRO A 133 8.03 5.72 -6.41
C PRO A 133 6.71 6.46 -6.15
N GLN A 134 6.21 7.23 -7.11
CA GLN A 134 4.92 7.89 -7.05
C GLN A 134 4.11 7.55 -8.30
N VAL A 135 2.83 7.26 -8.12
CA VAL A 135 1.86 7.11 -9.22
C VAL A 135 0.59 7.87 -8.89
N VAL A 136 -0.01 8.52 -9.89
CA VAL A 136 -1.34 9.12 -9.78
C VAL A 136 -2.34 8.25 -10.54
N ILE A 137 -3.46 7.89 -9.91
CA ILE A 137 -4.58 7.22 -10.57
C ILE A 137 -5.72 8.23 -10.64
N ASP A 138 -6.08 8.68 -11.85
CA ASP A 138 -7.01 9.79 -12.05
C ASP A 138 -8.08 9.51 -13.11
N GLY A 139 -9.08 10.40 -13.19
CA GLY A 139 -10.19 10.30 -14.15
C GLY A 139 -9.92 10.98 -15.49
N PHE A 140 -8.71 11.46 -15.75
CA PHE A 140 -8.35 12.17 -16.98
C PHE A 140 -7.93 11.19 -18.09
N THR A 141 -7.42 11.72 -19.21
CA THR A 141 -7.26 10.98 -20.47
C THR A 141 -5.87 11.09 -21.08
N ASP A 142 -4.83 11.32 -20.29
CA ASP A 142 -3.44 11.42 -20.77
C ASP A 142 -2.81 10.02 -20.90
N PRO A 143 -2.56 9.50 -22.12
CA PRO A 143 -2.03 8.15 -22.31
C PRO A 143 -0.50 8.07 -22.23
N SER A 144 0.21 9.20 -22.17
CA SER A 144 1.66 9.24 -22.43
C SER A 144 2.51 9.35 -21.17
N ASN A 145 1.89 9.46 -20.00
CA ASN A 145 2.60 9.68 -18.76
C ASN A 145 2.77 8.38 -17.98
N ALA A 146 4.01 7.91 -17.87
CA ALA A 146 4.37 6.66 -17.20
C ALA A 146 4.06 6.65 -15.69
N ASP A 147 3.81 7.81 -15.09
CA ASP A 147 3.56 7.98 -13.65
C ASP A 147 2.08 8.23 -13.37
N ARG A 148 1.24 8.13 -14.42
CA ARG A 148 -0.20 8.40 -14.33
C ARG A 148 -1.01 7.26 -14.95
N PHE A 149 -1.85 6.66 -14.12
CA PHE A 149 -2.87 5.74 -14.57
C PHE A 149 -4.19 6.48 -14.81
N CYS A 150 -4.37 6.98 -16.03
CA CYS A 150 -5.54 7.72 -16.47
C CYS A 150 -6.71 6.78 -16.76
N LEU A 151 -7.67 6.69 -15.85
CA LEU A 151 -8.84 5.82 -15.99
C LEU A 151 -9.84 6.36 -17.03
N GLY A 152 -9.81 7.67 -17.30
CA GLY A 152 -10.75 8.36 -18.17
C GLY A 152 -10.70 7.90 -19.63
N ILE A 153 -9.52 7.50 -20.12
CA ILE A 153 -9.34 7.01 -21.50
C ILE A 153 -9.85 5.57 -21.71
N LEU A 154 -10.01 4.80 -20.63
CA LEU A 154 -10.40 3.39 -20.72
C LEU A 154 -11.84 3.25 -21.20
N THR A 155 -12.05 2.43 -22.23
CA THR A 155 -13.36 2.15 -22.82
C THR A 155 -14.01 0.91 -22.21
N ASN A 156 -15.32 0.97 -21.98
CA ASN A 156 -16.12 -0.19 -21.61
C ASN A 156 -17.51 -0.06 -22.25
N ILE A 157 -17.91 -1.06 -23.05
CA ILE A 157 -19.22 -1.06 -23.75
C ILE A 157 -20.39 -1.32 -22.79
N ASN A 158 -20.13 -1.98 -21.67
CA ASN A 158 -21.14 -2.35 -20.68
C ASN A 158 -21.34 -1.27 -19.60
N ARG A 159 -20.90 -0.04 -19.88
CA ARG A 159 -20.88 1.04 -18.91
C ARG A 159 -22.29 1.60 -18.68
N THR A 160 -22.77 1.51 -17.44
CA THR A 160 -24.06 2.07 -17.04
C THR A 160 -23.95 3.57 -16.73
N TYR A 161 -25.11 4.23 -16.57
CA TYR A 161 -25.17 5.63 -16.15
C TYR A 161 -24.47 5.87 -14.80
N GLU A 162 -24.67 4.98 -13.83
CA GLU A 162 -24.03 5.10 -12.51
C GLU A 162 -22.50 5.05 -12.59
N ILE A 163 -21.97 4.17 -13.46
CA ILE A 163 -20.53 4.05 -13.67
C ILE A 163 -19.98 5.30 -14.36
N ASN A 164 -20.63 5.78 -15.42
CA ASN A 164 -20.23 7.04 -16.08
C ASN A 164 -20.21 8.22 -15.09
N LYS A 165 -21.25 8.35 -14.27
CA LYS A 165 -21.32 9.39 -13.24
C LYS A 165 -20.17 9.27 -12.24
N ALA A 166 -19.89 8.07 -11.74
CA ALA A 166 -18.76 7.86 -10.82
C ALA A 166 -17.42 8.23 -11.46
N ARG A 167 -17.19 7.84 -12.72
CA ARG A 167 -15.96 8.18 -13.48
C ARG A 167 -15.75 9.67 -13.62
N THR A 168 -16.81 10.43 -13.94
CA THR A 168 -16.72 11.90 -14.03
C THR A 168 -16.40 12.55 -12.68
N SER A 169 -16.66 11.85 -11.56
CA SER A 169 -16.38 12.33 -10.21
C SER A 169 -15.02 11.88 -9.67
N ILE A 170 -14.24 11.07 -10.40
CA ILE A 170 -12.88 10.69 -9.98
C ILE A 170 -11.96 11.92 -10.01
N GLY A 171 -12.05 12.75 -11.05
CA GLY A 171 -11.25 13.98 -11.17
C GLY A 171 -9.75 13.70 -11.05
N ARG A 172 -9.05 14.43 -10.17
CA ARG A 172 -7.62 14.23 -9.87
C ARG A 172 -7.30 12.87 -9.21
N GLY A 173 -8.31 12.19 -8.67
CA GLY A 173 -8.19 10.82 -8.15
C GLY A 173 -7.33 10.67 -6.89
N VAL A 174 -6.41 9.72 -6.91
CA VAL A 174 -5.55 9.37 -5.77
C VAL A 174 -4.09 9.37 -6.19
N ARG A 175 -3.21 9.78 -5.29
CA ARG A 175 -1.77 9.62 -5.46
C ARG A 175 -1.26 8.57 -4.50
N LEU A 176 -0.49 7.61 -5.01
CA LEU A 176 0.19 6.61 -4.22
C LEU A 176 1.67 6.96 -4.12
N TYR A 177 2.24 6.75 -2.93
CA TYR A 177 3.66 6.94 -2.66
C TYR A 177 4.25 5.65 -2.10
N HIS A 178 5.39 5.23 -2.65
CA HIS A 178 6.22 4.16 -2.13
C HIS A 178 7.49 4.76 -1.54
N ILE A 179 7.64 4.64 -0.22
CA ILE A 179 8.77 5.21 0.52
C ILE A 179 9.32 4.13 1.46
N ARG A 180 10.52 3.63 1.15
CA ARG A 180 11.24 2.66 2.00
C ARG A 180 10.39 1.42 2.36
N GLY A 181 9.63 0.88 1.40
CA GLY A 181 8.76 -0.28 1.60
C GLY A 181 7.35 0.04 2.10
N ASP A 182 7.11 1.25 2.62
CA ASP A 182 5.78 1.67 3.04
C ASP A 182 5.01 2.26 1.85
N VAL A 183 3.68 2.11 1.88
CA VAL A 183 2.78 2.66 0.86
C VAL A 183 1.76 3.60 1.49
N TYR A 184 1.64 4.79 0.92
CA TYR A 184 0.68 5.81 1.31
C TYR A 184 -0.30 6.10 0.17
N ALA A 185 -1.54 6.41 0.51
CA ALA A 185 -2.54 6.91 -0.42
C ALA A 185 -3.00 8.30 0.01
N GLU A 186 -2.91 9.27 -0.90
CA GLU A 186 -3.39 10.64 -0.72
C GLU A 186 -4.57 10.90 -1.66
N CYS A 187 -5.70 11.28 -1.08
CA CYS A 187 -6.86 11.66 -1.86
C CYS A 187 -6.68 13.09 -2.38
N ILE A 188 -6.38 13.22 -3.67
CA ILE A 188 -6.24 14.51 -4.36
C ILE A 188 -7.51 14.88 -5.17
N SER A 189 -8.49 13.98 -5.21
CA SER A 189 -9.84 14.22 -5.73
C SER A 189 -10.66 15.09 -4.80
N ASP A 190 -11.71 15.70 -5.34
CA ASP A 190 -12.73 16.42 -4.56
C ASP A 190 -13.76 15.46 -3.94
N ASN A 191 -13.72 14.17 -4.33
CA ASN A 191 -14.54 13.11 -3.76
C ASN A 191 -13.68 12.10 -2.98
N PRO A 192 -14.21 11.52 -1.89
CA PRO A 192 -13.45 10.56 -1.08
C PRO A 192 -13.13 9.28 -1.85
N VAL A 193 -12.07 8.62 -1.41
CA VAL A 193 -11.76 7.23 -1.79
C VAL A 193 -11.92 6.32 -0.58
N PHE A 194 -12.17 5.04 -0.83
CA PHE A 194 -12.45 4.04 0.20
C PHE A 194 -11.46 2.90 0.02
N VAL A 195 -10.73 2.53 1.07
CA VAL A 195 -9.59 1.61 0.99
C VAL A 195 -9.78 0.44 1.93
N GLN A 196 -9.64 -0.77 1.40
CA GLN A 196 -9.46 -1.98 2.18
C GLN A 196 -8.01 -2.42 2.07
N SER A 197 -7.27 -2.28 3.17
CA SER A 197 -5.91 -2.79 3.31
C SER A 197 -5.84 -3.68 4.55
N PRO A 198 -5.68 -5.01 4.38
CA PRO A 198 -5.64 -5.94 5.50
C PRO A 198 -4.51 -5.66 6.51
N ILE A 199 -3.32 -5.27 6.05
CA ILE A 199 -2.19 -4.94 6.93
C ILE A 199 -2.47 -3.67 7.75
N CYS A 200 -3.02 -2.64 7.12
CA CYS A 200 -3.41 -1.41 7.83
C CYS A 200 -4.51 -1.71 8.86
N ASN A 201 -5.52 -2.49 8.49
CA ASN A 201 -6.61 -2.88 9.39
C ASN A 201 -6.11 -3.68 10.60
N GLN A 202 -5.17 -4.61 10.39
CA GLN A 202 -4.60 -5.42 11.46
C GLN A 202 -3.84 -4.56 12.49
N ARG A 203 -3.14 -3.50 12.06
CA ARG A 203 -2.44 -2.57 12.96
C ARG A 203 -3.38 -1.91 13.97
N PHE A 204 -4.59 -1.59 13.55
CA PHE A 204 -5.63 -0.99 14.40
C PHE A 204 -6.53 -2.02 15.09
N ASN A 205 -6.20 -3.32 14.97
CA ASN A 205 -6.99 -4.42 15.48
C ASN A 205 -8.44 -4.42 14.94
N TRP A 206 -8.60 -4.00 13.69
CA TRP A 206 -9.86 -4.06 12.96
C TRP A 206 -9.98 -5.36 12.17
N HIS A 207 -11.21 -5.71 11.81
CA HIS A 207 -11.45 -6.83 10.91
C HIS A 207 -10.73 -6.59 9.57
N GLN A 208 -10.08 -7.62 9.01
CA GLN A 208 -9.26 -7.48 7.80
C GLN A 208 -10.06 -6.93 6.60
N ALA A 209 -11.38 -7.18 6.57
CA ALA A 209 -12.28 -6.68 5.55
C ALA A 209 -12.76 -5.23 5.76
N THR A 210 -12.35 -4.54 6.83
CA THR A 210 -12.74 -3.15 7.11
C THR A 210 -12.33 -2.22 5.97
N VAL A 211 -13.17 -1.22 5.70
CA VAL A 211 -12.96 -0.24 4.63
C VAL A 211 -12.78 1.13 5.26
N CYS A 212 -11.60 1.71 5.08
CA CYS A 212 -11.26 3.05 5.56
C CYS A 212 -11.64 4.11 4.53
N LYS A 213 -12.35 5.16 4.95
CA LYS A 213 -12.62 6.33 4.10
C LYS A 213 -11.44 7.31 4.19
N ILE A 214 -10.91 7.73 3.04
CA ILE A 214 -9.93 8.83 2.92
C ILE A 214 -10.67 10.04 2.33
N PRO A 215 -10.94 11.09 3.12
CA PRO A 215 -11.54 12.32 2.62
C PRO A 215 -10.62 13.08 1.66
N PRO A 216 -11.16 13.99 0.82
CA PRO A 216 -10.37 14.91 0.02
C PRO A 216 -9.28 15.60 0.84
N THR A 217 -8.07 15.73 0.28
CA THR A 217 -6.86 16.33 0.87
C THR A 217 -6.21 15.57 2.03
N TYR A 218 -6.75 14.43 2.45
CA TYR A 218 -6.14 13.59 3.47
C TYR A 218 -5.28 12.49 2.84
N ASN A 219 -4.30 12.02 3.60
CA ASN A 219 -3.51 10.84 3.27
C ASN A 219 -3.60 9.78 4.37
N LEU A 220 -3.37 8.53 3.98
CA LEU A 220 -3.37 7.36 4.86
C LEU A 220 -2.19 6.47 4.51
N LYS A 221 -1.46 5.98 5.51
CA LYS A 221 -0.53 4.86 5.32
C LYS A 221 -1.35 3.59 5.10
N ILE A 222 -1.38 3.11 3.87
CA ILE A 222 -2.18 1.94 3.46
C ILE A 222 -1.37 0.65 3.54
N PHE A 223 -0.05 0.69 3.62
CA PHE A 223 0.78 -0.48 3.87
C PHE A 223 2.01 -0.08 4.69
N ASP A 224 2.30 -0.85 5.73
CA ASP A 224 3.49 -0.68 6.56
C ASP A 224 4.34 -1.95 6.46
N SER A 225 5.56 -1.78 5.96
CA SER A 225 6.47 -2.89 5.68
C SER A 225 6.89 -3.64 6.94
N ALA A 226 7.03 -2.93 8.07
CA ALA A 226 7.38 -3.54 9.34
C ALA A 226 6.22 -4.35 9.92
N ASP A 227 4.98 -3.88 9.75
CA ASP A 227 3.79 -4.62 10.15
C ASP A 227 3.65 -5.92 9.35
N PHE A 228 3.87 -5.87 8.03
CA PHE A 228 3.88 -7.06 7.18
C PHE A 228 4.97 -8.04 7.59
N ALA A 229 6.21 -7.57 7.80
CA ALA A 229 7.33 -8.41 8.23
C ALA A 229 7.03 -9.16 9.54
N ARG A 230 6.40 -8.49 10.51
CA ARG A 230 5.99 -9.12 11.78
C ARG A 230 4.92 -10.18 11.57
N THR A 231 3.89 -9.88 10.76
CA THR A 231 2.82 -10.84 10.43
C THR A 231 3.38 -12.06 9.71
N LEU A 232 4.29 -11.87 8.75
CA LEU A 232 4.95 -12.94 8.03
C LEU A 232 5.75 -13.86 8.95
N ASN A 233 6.57 -13.29 9.84
CA ASN A 233 7.35 -14.09 10.80
C ASN A 233 6.47 -14.92 11.74
N ASN A 234 5.30 -14.42 12.12
CA ASN A 234 4.35 -15.18 12.92
C ASN A 234 3.73 -16.32 12.09
N ALA A 235 3.25 -16.03 10.89
CA ALA A 235 2.63 -17.03 10.00
C ALA A 235 3.59 -18.15 9.63
N ILE A 236 4.91 -17.87 9.52
CA ILE A 236 5.92 -18.90 9.26
C ILE A 236 5.91 -20.01 10.32
N ARG A 237 5.64 -19.66 11.57
CA ARG A 237 5.57 -20.60 12.70
C ARG A 237 4.30 -21.43 12.69
N ASP A 238 3.23 -20.89 12.09
CA ASP A 238 1.92 -21.52 11.98
C ASP A 238 1.84 -22.48 10.77
N GLY A 239 2.74 -22.33 9.80
CA GLY A 239 2.95 -23.28 8.70
C GLY A 239 2.51 -22.75 7.33
N TYR A 240 2.56 -23.63 6.33
CA TYR A 240 2.38 -23.28 4.90
C TYR A 240 1.08 -22.53 4.62
N GLU A 241 -0.05 -23.01 5.14
CA GLU A 241 -1.37 -22.42 4.86
C GLU A 241 -1.50 -21.00 5.42
N ALA A 242 -0.94 -20.75 6.61
CA ALA A 242 -0.93 -19.42 7.21
C ALA A 242 -0.13 -18.42 6.36
N VAL A 243 1.04 -18.83 5.88
CA VAL A 243 1.87 -18.02 4.96
C VAL A 243 1.14 -17.81 3.63
N TRP A 244 0.57 -18.86 3.04
CA TRP A 244 -0.17 -18.77 1.78
C TRP A 244 -1.32 -17.74 1.85
N GLN A 245 -2.06 -17.71 2.96
CA GLN A 245 -3.14 -16.74 3.19
C GLN A 245 -2.65 -15.28 3.22
N LEU A 246 -1.38 -15.02 3.55
CA LEU A 246 -0.80 -13.68 3.50
C LEU A 246 -0.68 -13.12 2.07
N THR A 247 -0.90 -13.93 1.04
CA THR A 247 -1.04 -13.41 -0.33
C THR A 247 -2.11 -12.33 -0.39
N LYS A 248 -3.21 -12.51 0.37
CA LYS A 248 -4.31 -11.52 0.46
C LYS A 248 -3.88 -10.23 1.18
N MET A 249 -2.86 -10.28 2.03
CA MET A 249 -2.32 -9.10 2.73
C MET A 249 -1.53 -8.18 1.80
N CYS A 250 -1.09 -8.69 0.64
CA CYS A 250 -0.35 -7.94 -0.37
C CYS A 250 -1.27 -7.28 -1.41
N ILE A 251 -2.59 -7.42 -1.24
CA ILE A 251 -3.62 -6.92 -2.16
C ILE A 251 -4.40 -5.83 -1.44
N ILE A 252 -4.41 -4.64 -2.02
CA ILE A 252 -5.17 -3.49 -1.52
C ILE A 252 -6.27 -3.18 -2.53
N ARG A 253 -7.48 -2.96 -2.03
CA ARG A 253 -8.63 -2.58 -2.87
C ARG A 253 -9.03 -1.16 -2.55
N MET A 254 -9.27 -0.37 -3.58
CA MET A 254 -9.66 1.02 -3.44
C MET A 254 -10.82 1.38 -4.37
N SER A 255 -11.92 1.88 -3.83
CA SER A 255 -13.05 2.40 -4.60
C SER A 255 -13.05 3.92 -4.64
N PHE A 256 -13.44 4.47 -5.78
CA PHE A 256 -13.60 5.91 -5.97
C PHE A 256 -15.06 6.31 -5.72
N VAL A 257 -15.27 7.43 -5.02
CA VAL A 257 -16.58 8.11 -4.83
C VAL A 257 -17.58 7.33 -3.96
N LYS A 258 -17.64 6.00 -4.07
CA LYS A 258 -18.60 5.13 -3.38
C LYS A 258 -17.90 4.14 -2.46
N GLY A 259 -18.30 4.13 -1.19
CA GLY A 259 -17.85 3.15 -0.21
C GLY A 259 -18.57 1.80 -0.32
N TRP A 260 -17.98 0.79 0.31
CA TRP A 260 -18.54 -0.54 0.47
C TRP A 260 -18.14 -1.12 1.85
N GLY A 261 -18.77 -2.23 2.23
CA GLY A 261 -18.59 -2.90 3.51
C GLY A 261 -19.76 -2.66 4.45
N VAL A 262 -19.59 -3.10 5.70
CA VAL A 262 -20.66 -3.15 6.73
C VAL A 262 -21.36 -1.80 6.93
N GLU A 263 -20.62 -0.70 6.82
CA GLU A 263 -21.15 0.67 7.03
C GLU A 263 -21.84 1.27 5.78
N TYR A 264 -21.91 0.53 4.68
CA TYR A 264 -22.38 1.05 3.40
C TYR A 264 -23.47 0.16 2.81
N ARG A 265 -24.30 0.73 1.94
CA ARG A 265 -25.31 -0.04 1.18
C ARG A 265 -24.69 -1.18 0.34
N ARG A 266 -23.46 -1.00 -0.13
CA ARG A 266 -22.74 -1.98 -0.96
C ARG A 266 -21.92 -2.88 -0.04
N GLN A 267 -22.17 -4.19 -0.05
CA GLN A 267 -21.42 -5.11 0.83
C GLN A 267 -20.13 -5.63 0.19
N ALA A 268 -20.06 -5.69 -1.14
CA ALA A 268 -18.86 -6.11 -1.87
C ALA A 268 -18.28 -4.96 -2.71
N VAL A 269 -16.95 -4.98 -2.89
CA VAL A 269 -16.25 -4.02 -3.75
C VAL A 269 -16.73 -4.10 -5.20
N THR A 270 -17.12 -5.29 -5.65
CA THR A 270 -17.67 -5.55 -7.00
C THR A 270 -19.02 -4.88 -7.23
N CYS A 271 -19.70 -4.41 -6.18
CA CYS A 271 -20.91 -3.58 -6.29
C CYS A 271 -20.59 -2.08 -6.44
N THR A 272 -19.31 -1.69 -6.34
CA THR A 272 -18.89 -0.30 -6.52
C THR A 272 -18.67 -0.01 -8.01
N PRO A 273 -19.07 1.19 -8.49
CA PRO A 273 -19.03 1.50 -9.90
C PRO A 273 -17.62 1.59 -10.48
N CYS A 274 -16.63 2.02 -9.68
CA CYS A 274 -15.25 2.24 -10.10
C CYS A 274 -14.31 1.93 -8.95
N TRP A 275 -13.42 0.95 -9.13
CA TRP A 275 -12.43 0.60 -8.12
C TRP A 275 -11.17 0.04 -8.76
N VAL A 276 -10.09 0.00 -7.99
CA VAL A 276 -8.81 -0.59 -8.38
C VAL A 276 -8.37 -1.64 -7.38
N GLU A 277 -7.68 -2.65 -7.89
CA GLU A 277 -6.95 -3.64 -7.10
C GLU A 277 -5.45 -3.38 -7.29
N ILE A 278 -4.72 -3.25 -6.19
CA ILE A 278 -3.30 -2.91 -6.15
C ILE A 278 -2.57 -4.12 -5.56
N HIS A 279 -1.66 -4.70 -6.34
CA HIS A 279 -0.80 -5.81 -5.92
C HIS A 279 0.59 -5.27 -5.59
N LEU A 280 1.06 -5.50 -4.37
CA LEU A 280 2.38 -5.05 -3.93
C LEU A 280 3.45 -6.12 -4.23
N ASN A 281 4.31 -5.85 -5.19
CA ASN A 281 5.25 -6.84 -5.73
C ASN A 281 6.37 -7.18 -4.75
N GLY A 282 6.88 -6.20 -3.98
CA GLY A 282 7.90 -6.45 -2.96
C GLY A 282 7.44 -7.47 -1.90
N PRO A 283 6.33 -7.21 -1.19
CA PRO A 283 5.72 -8.17 -0.25
C PRO A 283 5.40 -9.53 -0.88
N LEU A 284 4.85 -9.56 -2.10
CA LEU A 284 4.56 -10.81 -2.82
C LEU A 284 5.82 -11.61 -3.12
N LYS A 285 6.90 -10.96 -3.58
CA LYS A 285 8.18 -11.62 -3.85
C LYS A 285 8.80 -12.18 -2.57
N TRP A 286 8.72 -11.45 -1.47
CA TRP A 286 9.18 -11.96 -0.18
C TRP A 286 8.38 -13.19 0.26
N LEU A 287 7.05 -13.14 0.09
CA LEU A 287 6.17 -14.26 0.39
C LEU A 287 6.50 -15.50 -0.46
N ASP A 288 6.70 -15.32 -1.77
CA ASP A 288 7.05 -16.39 -2.71
C ASP A 288 8.37 -17.07 -2.30
N ASN A 289 9.39 -16.28 -1.97
CA ASN A 289 10.66 -16.82 -1.49
C ASN A 289 10.50 -17.66 -0.21
N VAL A 290 9.66 -17.24 0.74
CA VAL A 290 9.36 -18.00 1.96
C VAL A 290 8.66 -19.32 1.61
N LEU A 291 7.64 -19.27 0.76
CA LEU A 291 6.85 -20.43 0.35
C LEU A 291 7.69 -21.48 -0.38
N GLN A 292 8.66 -21.08 -1.21
CA GLN A 292 9.58 -22.01 -1.90
C GLN A 292 10.41 -22.87 -0.94
N HIS A 293 10.68 -22.40 0.28
CA HIS A 293 11.45 -23.12 1.29
C HIS A 293 10.57 -23.93 2.27
N MET A 294 9.24 -23.84 2.15
CA MET A 294 8.32 -24.57 3.00
C MET A 294 7.94 -25.92 2.38
N ARG A 295 7.70 -26.91 3.24
CA ARG A 295 7.05 -28.15 2.80
C ARG A 295 5.61 -27.81 2.41
N GLY A 296 5.21 -28.24 1.22
CA GLY A 296 3.89 -27.93 0.64
C GLY A 296 2.71 -28.42 1.50
N PRO A 297 1.47 -28.21 1.02
CA PRO A 297 0.26 -28.53 1.79
C PRO A 297 0.28 -29.98 2.28
N THR A 298 -0.07 -30.19 3.56
CA THR A 298 -0.17 -31.53 4.15
C THR A 298 -1.41 -32.29 3.68
N GLN A 299 -2.40 -31.59 3.10
CA GLN A 299 -3.59 -32.19 2.52
C GLN A 299 -3.38 -32.50 1.04
N SER A 300 -3.52 -33.77 0.67
CA SER A 300 -3.52 -34.21 -0.72
C SER A 300 -4.78 -33.72 -1.43
N ILE A 301 -4.62 -32.97 -2.52
CA ILE A 301 -5.73 -32.57 -3.39
C ILE A 301 -6.12 -33.80 -4.24
N THR A 302 -7.38 -34.22 -4.18
CA THR A 302 -7.89 -35.29 -5.05
C THR A 302 -8.24 -34.70 -6.41
N SER A 303 -7.78 -35.31 -7.49
CA SER A 303 -8.06 -34.87 -8.87
C SER A 303 -9.49 -35.20 -9.34
N VAL A 304 -10.32 -35.74 -8.45
CA VAL A 304 -11.75 -36.02 -8.69
C VAL A 304 -12.49 -35.36 -7.53
N SER A 305 -13.39 -34.44 -7.85
CA SER A 305 -14.22 -33.67 -6.92
C SER A 305 -15.68 -33.77 -7.37
#